data_AF-A0A1J5RTB8-F1
#
_entry.id   AF-A0A1J5RTB8-F1
#
_cell.length_a   1.000
_cell.length_b   1.000
_cell.length_c   1.000
_cell.angle_alpha   90.00
_cell.angle_beta   90.00
_cell.angle_gamma   90.00
#
_symmetry.space_group_name_H-M   'P 1'
#
loop_
_entity.id
_entity.type
_entity.pdbx_description
1 polymer ?
#
loop_
_entity_poly.entity_id
_entity_poly.type
_entity_poly.pdbx_seq_one_letter_code
_entity_poly.pdbx_strand_id
1 'polypeptide(L)'
;MAIDTETLAFVNKDLPTPQRLHAFNKDAKIILCVRDPGDWALSLYRQISTFDGAVPSFEEFLSGKYTLIEDSRGLPFNMCSGDIAKRVEEYKTLFAESILILKFSDVTKYPLEALRKIENHLGLDCYYNDENIFTDKINSSDRSHSKILNKILRNEFMIKIIKFLVPRKGVLYIRLAFDRISAGFSEVKNNHEGDCLHSLRDIASKYYKYDIERLSDYM
;
A
#
# COMPACT_ATOMS: atom_id res chain seq x y z
N MET A 1 6.29 -4.92 20.12
CA MET A 1 5.53 -4.21 19.06
C MET A 1 5.54 -5.09 17.83
N ALA A 2 4.39 -5.60 17.41
CA ALA A 2 4.25 -6.34 16.16
C ALA A 2 3.61 -5.40 15.14
N ILE A 3 4.23 -5.27 13.97
CA ILE A 3 3.67 -4.50 12.85
C ILE A 3 3.21 -5.55 11.84
N ASP A 4 1.90 -5.70 11.69
CA ASP A 4 1.33 -6.49 10.61
C ASP A 4 1.19 -5.58 9.37
N THR A 5 2.02 -5.84 8.36
CA THR A 5 1.96 -5.16 7.06
C THR A 5 1.32 -6.02 5.99
N GLU A 6 0.81 -7.21 6.34
CA GLU A 6 0.23 -8.13 5.36
C GLU A 6 -1.19 -7.69 4.99
N THR A 7 -1.24 -6.86 3.95
CA THR A 7 -2.46 -6.43 3.26
C THR A 7 -3.41 -7.60 2.97
N LEU A 8 -2.86 -8.79 2.68
CA LEU A 8 -3.62 -10.00 2.39
C LEU A 8 -4.26 -10.63 3.63
N ALA A 9 -3.60 -10.55 4.79
CA ALA A 9 -4.14 -11.06 6.05
C ALA A 9 -5.33 -10.20 6.54
N PHE A 10 -5.31 -8.90 6.26
CA PHE A 10 -6.44 -8.01 6.55
C PHE A 10 -7.69 -8.38 5.75
N VAL A 11 -7.52 -8.88 4.51
CA VAL A 11 -8.64 -9.13 3.58
C VAL A 11 -9.03 -10.58 3.43
N ASN A 12 -8.25 -11.49 3.98
CA ASN A 12 -8.64 -12.87 4.07
C ASN A 12 -9.70 -13.04 5.18
N LYS A 13 -10.95 -13.24 4.77
CA LYS A 13 -12.08 -13.48 5.69
C LYS A 13 -11.96 -14.79 6.48
N ASP A 14 -11.20 -15.76 5.97
CA ASP A 14 -10.99 -17.05 6.63
C ASP A 14 -9.91 -16.98 7.72
N LEU A 15 -9.20 -15.85 7.80
CA LEU A 15 -8.29 -15.54 8.90
C LEU A 15 -9.03 -14.69 9.94
N PRO A 16 -9.27 -15.21 11.17
CA PRO A 16 -9.85 -14.43 12.26
C PRO A 16 -8.79 -13.52 12.89
N THR A 17 -8.17 -12.66 12.08
CA THR A 17 -7.00 -11.85 12.45
C THR A 17 -7.29 -10.92 13.64
N PRO A 18 -8.40 -10.15 13.68
CA PRO A 18 -8.70 -9.31 14.84
C PRO A 18 -8.88 -10.11 16.12
N GLN A 19 -9.63 -11.22 16.06
CA GLN A 19 -9.94 -12.06 17.22
C GLN A 19 -8.70 -12.78 17.73
N ARG A 20 -7.83 -13.28 16.83
CA ARG A 20 -6.54 -13.89 17.18
C ARG A 20 -5.60 -12.90 17.82
N LEU A 21 -5.49 -11.70 17.25
CA LEU A 21 -4.63 -10.64 17.80
C LEU A 21 -5.10 -10.24 19.20
N HIS A 22 -6.41 -10.02 19.36
CA HIS A 22 -7.00 -9.68 20.66
C HIS A 22 -6.86 -10.82 21.68
N ALA A 23 -7.02 -12.09 21.26
CA ALA A 23 -6.79 -13.24 22.13
C ALA A 23 -5.31 -13.37 22.56
N PHE A 24 -4.38 -13.01 21.69
CA PHE A 24 -2.95 -13.03 21.97
C PHE A 24 -2.52 -11.87 22.88
N ASN A 25 -2.98 -10.66 22.60
CA ASN A 25 -2.71 -9.47 23.40
C ASN A 25 -3.90 -8.49 23.35
N LYS A 26 -4.68 -8.46 24.43
CA LYS A 26 -5.86 -7.59 24.57
C LYS A 26 -5.49 -6.11 24.70
N ASP A 27 -4.31 -5.81 25.22
CA ASP A 27 -3.83 -4.45 25.46
C ASP A 27 -2.97 -3.93 24.29
N ALA A 28 -2.99 -4.62 23.15
CA ALA A 28 -2.26 -4.18 21.97
C ALA A 28 -2.83 -2.86 21.44
N LYS A 29 -1.94 -1.88 21.22
CA LYS A 29 -2.29 -0.66 20.49
C LYS A 29 -2.33 -0.96 18.99
N ILE A 30 -3.45 -0.64 18.35
CA ILE A 30 -3.70 -0.89 16.93
C ILE A 30 -3.72 0.45 16.19
N ILE A 31 -2.97 0.55 15.10
CA ILE A 31 -3.04 1.70 14.19
C ILE A 31 -3.56 1.19 12.86
N LEU A 32 -4.72 1.67 12.43
CA LEU A 32 -5.38 1.26 11.20
C LEU A 32 -5.49 2.46 10.25
N CYS A 33 -4.78 2.41 9.13
CA CYS A 33 -4.87 3.43 8.09
C CYS A 33 -5.90 3.00 7.03
N VAL A 34 -7.00 3.75 6.94
CA VAL A 34 -8.13 3.45 6.05
C VAL A 34 -8.02 4.31 4.80
N ARG A 35 -8.01 3.65 3.64
CA ARG A 35 -8.06 4.27 2.32
C ARG A 35 -9.41 3.95 1.68
N ASP A 36 -9.84 4.80 0.74
CA ASP A 36 -10.97 4.48 -0.14
C ASP A 36 -10.83 3.05 -0.69
N PRO A 37 -11.80 2.15 -0.41
CA PRO A 37 -11.75 0.75 -0.83
C PRO A 37 -11.52 0.56 -2.32
N GLY A 38 -12.14 1.40 -3.16
CA GLY A 38 -11.99 1.31 -4.62
C GLY A 38 -10.58 1.70 -5.06
N ASP A 39 -10.07 2.82 -4.57
CA ASP A 39 -8.71 3.28 -4.84
C ASP A 39 -7.66 2.30 -4.32
N TRP A 40 -7.91 1.71 -3.16
CA TRP A 40 -7.03 0.72 -2.56
C TRP A 40 -7.02 -0.59 -3.37
N ALA A 41 -8.18 -1.12 -3.78
CA ALA A 41 -8.27 -2.32 -4.62
C ALA A 41 -7.58 -2.14 -5.98
N LEU A 42 -7.78 -0.98 -6.61
CA LEU A 42 -7.10 -0.62 -7.86
C LEU A 42 -5.57 -0.49 -7.68
N SER A 43 -5.13 0.11 -6.58
CA SER A 43 -3.71 0.21 -6.22
C SER A 43 -3.09 -1.17 -6.05
N LEU A 44 -3.80 -2.10 -5.40
CA LEU A 44 -3.35 -3.47 -5.20
C LEU A 44 -3.29 -4.24 -6.51
N TYR A 45 -4.33 -4.16 -7.34
CA TYR A 45 -4.34 -4.77 -8.69
C TYR A 45 -3.16 -4.32 -9.54
N ARG A 46 -2.85 -3.02 -9.53
CA ARG A 46 -1.68 -2.46 -10.23
C ARG A 46 -0.37 -3.01 -9.69
N GLN A 47 -0.23 -3.07 -8.37
CA GLN A 47 0.96 -3.62 -7.72
C GLN A 47 1.18 -5.08 -8.13
N ILE A 48 0.15 -5.92 -8.06
CA ILE A 48 0.24 -7.34 -8.42
C ILE A 48 0.59 -7.51 -9.90
N SER A 49 -0.06 -6.74 -10.78
CA SER A 49 0.23 -6.73 -12.23
C SER A 49 1.69 -6.37 -12.58
N THR A 50 2.47 -5.80 -11.65
CA THR A 50 3.90 -5.50 -11.90
C THR A 50 4.80 -6.74 -11.82
N PHE A 51 4.39 -7.77 -11.08
CA PHE A 51 5.21 -8.97 -10.84
C PHE A 51 4.52 -10.26 -11.27
N ASP A 52 3.20 -10.27 -11.43
CA ASP A 52 2.43 -11.37 -11.97
C ASP A 52 1.84 -10.97 -13.34
N GLY A 53 2.29 -11.64 -14.39
CA GLY A 53 1.80 -11.42 -15.76
C GLY A 53 0.50 -12.15 -16.07
N ALA A 54 0.02 -13.02 -15.17
CA ALA A 54 -1.19 -13.81 -15.32
C ALA A 54 -2.39 -13.25 -14.53
N VAL A 55 -2.28 -12.01 -14.03
CA VAL A 55 -3.40 -11.34 -13.38
C VAL A 55 -4.56 -11.20 -14.38
N PRO A 56 -5.79 -11.60 -14.01
CA PRO A 56 -6.95 -11.53 -14.89
C PRO A 56 -7.42 -10.07 -15.08
N SER A 57 -8.54 -9.84 -15.76
CA SER A 57 -9.11 -8.48 -15.83
C SER A 57 -9.42 -7.94 -14.43
N PHE A 58 -9.54 -6.62 -14.29
CA PHE A 58 -9.82 -6.00 -12.99
C PHE A 58 -11.17 -6.46 -12.42
N GLU A 59 -12.20 -6.61 -13.25
CA GLU A 59 -13.50 -7.15 -12.85
C GLU A 59 -13.39 -8.59 -12.35
N GLU A 60 -12.61 -9.41 -13.05
CA GLU A 60 -12.37 -10.79 -12.66
C GLU A 60 -11.58 -10.88 -11.34
N PHE A 61 -10.58 -10.00 -11.19
CA PHE A 61 -9.81 -9.83 -9.97
C PHE A 61 -10.72 -9.46 -8.77
N LEU A 62 -11.62 -8.49 -8.94
CA LEU A 62 -12.60 -8.11 -7.92
C LEU A 62 -13.59 -9.25 -7.61
N SER A 63 -14.03 -10.00 -8.62
CA SER A 63 -14.96 -11.13 -8.44
C SER A 63 -14.35 -12.35 -7.76
N GLY A 64 -13.06 -12.27 -7.40
CA GLY A 64 -12.33 -13.28 -6.66
C GLY A 64 -11.82 -14.46 -7.49
N LYS A 65 -11.65 -14.25 -8.80
CA LYS A 65 -11.05 -15.26 -9.69
C LYS A 65 -9.51 -15.27 -9.65
N TYR A 66 -8.89 -14.34 -8.92
CA TYR A 66 -7.45 -14.31 -8.76
C TYR A 66 -7.03 -15.12 -7.52
N THR A 67 -5.94 -15.88 -7.66
CA THR A 67 -5.30 -16.57 -6.53
C THR A 67 -3.84 -16.14 -6.54
N LEU A 68 -3.40 -15.46 -5.48
CA LEU A 68 -2.00 -15.12 -5.33
C LEU A 68 -1.25 -16.38 -4.92
N ILE A 69 -0.17 -16.71 -5.63
CA ILE A 69 0.73 -17.79 -5.25
C ILE A 69 1.88 -17.20 -4.45
N GLU A 70 1.92 -17.47 -3.14
CA GLU A 70 3.00 -17.05 -2.25
C GLU A 70 3.54 -18.27 -1.49
N ASP A 71 4.84 -18.49 -1.50
CA ASP A 71 5.51 -19.65 -0.88
C ASP A 71 4.85 -21.00 -1.21
N SER A 72 4.47 -21.19 -2.48
CA SER A 72 3.77 -22.39 -2.99
C SER A 72 2.37 -22.61 -2.39
N ARG A 73 1.78 -21.59 -1.75
CA ARG A 73 0.40 -21.59 -1.28
C ARG A 73 -0.44 -20.67 -2.14
N GLY A 74 -1.58 -21.17 -2.58
CA GLY A 74 -2.61 -20.35 -3.21
C GLY A 74 -3.40 -19.62 -2.14
N LEU A 75 -3.25 -18.30 -2.09
CA LEU A 75 -4.07 -17.40 -1.29
C LEU A 75 -5.22 -16.91 -2.19
N PRO A 76 -6.45 -17.43 -2.02
CA PRO A 76 -7.58 -16.97 -2.82
C PRO A 76 -7.79 -15.48 -2.52
N PHE A 77 -7.72 -14.68 -3.57
CA PHE A 77 -8.07 -13.28 -3.45
C PHE A 77 -9.58 -13.20 -3.58
N ASN A 78 -10.31 -13.01 -2.48
CA ASN A 78 -11.76 -12.88 -2.51
C ASN A 78 -12.18 -11.74 -1.59
N MET A 79 -12.50 -10.61 -2.19
CA MET A 79 -12.98 -9.44 -1.48
C MET A 79 -14.42 -9.21 -1.86
N CYS A 80 -15.35 -9.53 -0.95
CA CYS A 80 -16.74 -9.18 -1.14
C CYS A 80 -16.98 -7.75 -0.65
N SER A 81 -17.89 -7.05 -1.32
CA SER A 81 -18.41 -5.77 -0.81
C SER A 81 -18.95 -5.96 0.62
N GLY A 82 -18.54 -5.09 1.54
CA GLY A 82 -18.87 -5.12 2.97
C GLY A 82 -17.81 -5.77 3.86
N ASP A 83 -16.88 -6.56 3.32
CA ASP A 83 -15.86 -7.25 4.13
C ASP A 83 -14.88 -6.26 4.77
N ILE A 84 -14.50 -5.18 4.07
CA ILE A 84 -13.56 -4.18 4.58
C ILE A 84 -14.20 -3.42 5.74
N ALA A 85 -15.41 -2.90 5.54
CA ALA A 85 -16.15 -2.19 6.58
C ALA A 85 -16.40 -3.07 7.80
N LYS A 86 -16.81 -4.33 7.59
CA LYS A 86 -16.99 -5.29 8.67
C LYS A 86 -15.69 -5.49 9.45
N ARG A 87 -14.55 -5.67 8.76
CA ARG A 87 -13.25 -5.88 9.40
C ARG A 87 -12.81 -4.66 10.22
N VAL A 88 -12.99 -3.44 9.69
CA VAL A 88 -12.73 -2.20 10.44
C VAL A 88 -13.57 -2.14 11.72
N GLU A 89 -14.86 -2.47 11.64
CA GLU A 89 -15.75 -2.49 12.82
C GLU A 89 -15.38 -3.60 13.83
N GLU A 90 -14.90 -4.76 13.37
CA GLU A 90 -14.39 -5.82 14.25
C GLU A 90 -13.17 -5.33 15.05
N TYR A 91 -12.22 -4.66 14.39
CA TYR A 91 -11.07 -4.05 15.08
C TYR A 91 -11.51 -2.99 16.09
N LYS A 92 -12.44 -2.09 15.71
CA LYS A 92 -12.97 -1.07 16.63
C LYS A 92 -13.65 -1.69 17.85
N THR A 93 -14.44 -2.73 17.64
CA THR A 93 -15.18 -3.39 18.72
C THR A 93 -14.25 -4.09 19.70
N LEU A 94 -13.20 -4.76 19.19
CA LEU A 94 -12.28 -5.53 20.02
C LEU A 94 -11.25 -4.66 20.74
N PHE A 95 -10.76 -3.61 20.10
CA PHE A 95 -9.66 -2.80 20.63
C PHE A 95 -10.12 -1.45 21.22
N ALA A 96 -11.34 -0.99 20.93
CA ALA A 96 -11.97 0.20 21.52
C ALA A 96 -11.00 1.41 21.66
N GLU A 97 -10.59 1.76 22.88
CA GLU A 97 -9.70 2.89 23.16
C GLU A 97 -8.24 2.67 22.72
N SER A 98 -7.85 1.42 22.46
CA SER A 98 -6.52 1.03 22.00
C SER A 98 -6.37 1.02 20.48
N ILE A 99 -7.38 1.45 19.72
CA ILE A 99 -7.26 1.64 18.26
C ILE A 99 -7.18 3.13 17.86
N LEU A 100 -6.23 3.45 16.99
CA LEU A 100 -6.16 4.70 16.23
C LEU A 100 -6.51 4.42 14.78
N ILE A 101 -7.57 5.06 14.27
CA ILE A 101 -7.92 5.04 12.85
C ILE A 101 -7.41 6.32 12.19
N LEU A 102 -6.60 6.16 11.14
CA LEU A 102 -6.08 7.26 10.33
C LEU A 102 -6.71 7.22 8.94
N LYS A 103 -7.04 8.39 8.40
CA LYS A 103 -7.42 8.53 7.00
C LYS A 103 -6.15 8.50 6.15
N PHE A 104 -6.12 7.67 5.13
CA PHE A 104 -4.98 7.63 4.21
C PHE A 104 -4.77 8.99 3.51
N SER A 105 -5.86 9.68 3.18
CA SER A 105 -5.86 11.05 2.65
C SER A 105 -5.10 12.02 3.57
N ASP A 106 -5.38 11.99 4.86
CA ASP A 106 -4.68 12.81 5.87
C ASP A 106 -3.21 12.42 5.99
N VAL A 107 -2.87 11.13 6.00
CA VAL A 107 -1.45 10.68 6.06
C VAL A 107 -0.65 11.23 4.87
N THR A 108 -1.26 11.30 3.69
CA THR A 108 -0.58 11.82 2.49
C THR A 108 -0.50 13.35 2.45
N LYS A 109 -1.53 14.05 2.93
CA LYS A 109 -1.64 15.52 2.83
C LYS A 109 -1.03 16.24 4.04
N TYR A 110 -1.10 15.62 5.20
CA TYR A 110 -0.76 16.14 6.52
C TYR A 110 0.09 15.10 7.29
N PRO A 111 1.26 14.70 6.74
CA PRO A 111 2.05 13.59 7.29
C PRO A 111 2.57 13.89 8.70
N LEU A 112 2.85 15.15 9.03
CA LEU A 112 3.32 15.55 10.36
C LEU A 112 2.24 15.34 11.42
N GLU A 113 1.02 15.78 11.11
CA GLU A 113 -0.13 15.63 11.98
C GLU A 113 -0.47 14.15 12.17
N ALA A 114 -0.37 13.33 11.11
CA ALA A 114 -0.57 11.89 11.20
C ALA A 114 0.49 11.22 12.10
N LEU A 115 1.77 11.57 11.95
CA LEU A 115 2.85 11.04 12.79
C LEU A 115 2.67 11.44 14.25
N ARG A 116 2.30 12.69 14.54
CA ARG A 116 2.01 13.13 15.91
C ARG A 116 0.81 12.41 16.53
N LYS A 117 -0.24 12.12 15.75
CA LYS A 117 -1.36 11.26 16.21
C LYS A 117 -0.85 9.87 16.60
N ILE A 118 0.06 9.29 15.82
CA ILE A 118 0.69 8.00 16.11
C ILE A 118 1.52 8.07 17.39
N GLU A 119 2.39 9.08 17.54
CA GLU A 119 3.21 9.28 18.75
C GLU A 119 2.34 9.39 20.00
N ASN A 120 1.32 10.25 19.96
CA ASN A 120 0.37 10.42 21.05
C ASN A 120 -0.37 9.13 21.39
N HIS A 121 -0.84 8.39 20.38
CA HIS A 121 -1.52 7.11 20.58
C HIS A 121 -0.60 6.08 21.23
N LEU A 122 0.67 6.03 20.81
CA LEU A 122 1.69 5.14 21.38
C LEU A 122 2.16 5.61 22.77
N GLY A 123 1.90 6.86 23.16
CA GLY A 123 2.39 7.45 24.42
C GLY A 123 3.87 7.81 24.34
N LEU A 124 4.34 8.18 23.15
CA LEU A 124 5.70 8.64 22.91
C LEU A 124 5.74 10.17 23.00
N ASP A 125 6.91 10.70 23.37
CA ASP A 125 7.16 12.14 23.25
C ASP A 125 7.11 12.56 21.78
N CYS A 126 6.56 13.74 21.50
CA CYS A 126 6.50 14.30 20.16
C CYS A 126 7.92 14.54 19.61
N TYR A 127 8.42 13.61 18.79
CA TYR A 127 9.71 13.72 18.14
C TYR A 127 9.57 14.41 16.79
N TYR A 128 8.53 14.07 16.02
CA TYR A 128 8.36 14.63 14.68
C TYR A 128 7.88 16.10 14.71
N ASN A 129 8.55 16.91 13.89
CA ASN A 129 8.30 18.33 13.69
C ASN A 129 8.64 18.73 12.25
N ASP A 130 8.41 20.00 11.92
CA ASP A 130 8.62 20.54 10.57
C ASP A 130 10.08 20.42 10.08
N GLU A 131 11.05 20.29 10.98
CA GLU A 131 12.49 20.24 10.66
C GLU A 131 12.99 18.81 10.37
N ASN A 132 12.32 17.77 10.89
CA ASN A 132 12.78 16.38 10.81
C ASN A 132 11.80 15.43 10.11
N ILE A 133 10.71 15.96 9.57
CA ILE A 133 9.75 15.15 8.82
C ILE A 133 10.31 14.71 7.46
N PHE A 134 10.27 13.40 7.22
CA PHE A 134 10.58 12.83 5.91
C PHE A 134 9.37 12.98 4.99
N THR A 135 9.42 13.93 4.07
CA THR A 135 8.39 14.13 3.03
C THR A 135 8.75 13.49 1.69
N ASP A 136 9.93 12.89 1.59
CA ASP A 136 10.37 12.20 0.38
C ASP A 136 9.43 11.05 0.03
N LYS A 137 8.94 11.01 -1.22
CA LYS A 137 8.09 9.93 -1.75
C LYS A 137 8.88 8.62 -1.83
N ILE A 138 8.88 7.86 -0.75
CA ILE A 138 9.36 6.48 -0.71
C ILE A 138 8.15 5.59 -1.06
N ASN A 139 8.14 4.98 -2.26
CA ASN A 139 7.07 4.15 -2.84
C ASN A 139 5.83 4.83 -3.48
N SER A 140 6.00 5.91 -4.25
CA SER A 140 4.98 6.25 -5.25
C SER A 140 5.05 5.28 -6.43
N SER A 141 3.93 4.64 -6.77
CA SER A 141 3.72 3.87 -8.01
C SER A 141 4.00 4.69 -9.29
N ASP A 142 4.19 6.00 -9.17
CA ASP A 142 4.66 6.93 -10.19
C ASP A 142 6.13 6.74 -10.60
N ARG A 143 6.80 5.65 -10.20
CA ARG A 143 8.13 5.33 -10.74
C ARG A 143 7.95 4.62 -12.07
N SER A 144 8.31 5.28 -13.17
CA SER A 144 8.25 4.66 -14.50
C SER A 144 9.10 3.38 -14.52
N HIS A 145 8.45 2.22 -14.67
CA HIS A 145 9.10 0.92 -14.81
C HIS A 145 9.73 0.81 -16.22
N SER A 146 10.87 1.45 -16.42
CA SER A 146 11.65 1.26 -17.65
C SER A 146 12.21 -0.17 -17.66
N LYS A 147 11.56 -1.08 -18.39
CA LYS A 147 11.92 -2.51 -18.50
C LYS A 147 13.39 -2.71 -18.92
N ILE A 148 13.93 -1.79 -19.72
CA ILE A 148 15.33 -1.79 -20.18
C ILE A 148 16.28 -1.58 -19.00
N LEU A 149 15.90 -0.73 -18.05
CA LEU A 149 16.75 -0.28 -16.97
C LEU A 149 16.82 -1.31 -15.84
N ASN A 150 15.70 -1.95 -15.52
CA ASN A 150 15.67 -3.15 -14.68
C ASN A 150 16.49 -4.30 -15.29
N LYS A 151 16.52 -4.44 -16.62
CA LYS A 151 17.32 -5.45 -17.31
C LYS A 151 18.83 -5.17 -17.19
N ILE A 152 19.25 -3.91 -17.24
CA ILE A 152 20.65 -3.50 -17.06
C ILE A 152 21.08 -3.70 -15.60
N LEU A 153 20.25 -3.32 -14.63
CA LEU A 153 20.56 -3.44 -13.20
C LEU A 153 20.48 -4.87 -12.67
N ARG A 154 19.78 -5.79 -13.35
CA ARG A 154 19.76 -7.22 -13.03
C ARG A 154 20.89 -8.01 -13.70
N ASN A 155 21.64 -7.41 -14.62
CA ASN A 155 22.77 -8.08 -15.25
C ASN A 155 23.98 -8.10 -14.30
N GLU A 156 24.37 -9.29 -13.83
CA GLU A 156 25.50 -9.45 -12.91
C GLU A 156 26.80 -8.83 -13.41
N PHE A 157 27.02 -8.82 -14.73
CA PHE A 157 28.18 -8.22 -15.36
C PHE A 157 28.23 -6.70 -15.13
N MET A 158 27.08 -6.03 -15.29
CA MET A 158 26.96 -4.59 -15.06
C MET A 158 27.09 -4.23 -13.58
N ILE A 159 26.53 -5.06 -12.69
CA ILE A 159 26.68 -4.88 -11.24
C ILE A 159 28.16 -4.98 -10.84
N LYS A 160 28.91 -5.94 -11.42
CA LYS A 160 30.35 -6.11 -11.15
C LYS A 160 31.16 -4.92 -11.65
N ILE A 161 30.86 -4.40 -12.85
CA ILE A 161 31.50 -3.20 -13.42
C ILE A 161 31.24 -1.96 -12.55
N ILE A 162 29.98 -1.73 -12.15
CA ILE A 162 29.59 -0.58 -11.32
C ILE A 162 30.28 -0.65 -9.95
N LYS A 163 30.33 -1.84 -9.33
CA LYS A 163 31.03 -2.06 -8.06
C LYS A 163 32.54 -1.88 -8.14
N PHE A 164 33.14 -2.16 -9.30
CA PHE A 164 34.59 -2.04 -9.52
C PHE A 164 35.01 -0.59 -9.81
N LEU A 165 34.21 0.16 -10.57
CA LEU A 165 34.57 1.51 -11.04
C LEU A 165 34.06 2.64 -10.15
N VAL A 166 32.99 2.42 -9.36
CA VAL A 166 32.32 3.51 -8.65
C VAL A 166 32.46 3.34 -7.13
N PRO A 167 33.10 4.28 -6.42
CA PRO A 167 33.14 4.29 -4.96
C PRO A 167 31.71 4.28 -4.38
N ARG A 168 31.53 3.70 -3.19
CA ARG A 168 30.21 3.51 -2.56
C ARG A 168 29.35 4.79 -2.51
N LYS A 169 29.98 5.97 -2.35
CA LYS A 169 29.32 7.29 -2.39
C LYS A 169 28.81 7.65 -3.80
N GLY A 170 29.55 7.30 -4.85
CA GLY A 170 29.14 7.49 -6.25
C GLY A 170 28.00 6.57 -6.67
N VAL A 171 27.96 5.32 -6.17
CA VAL A 171 26.82 4.41 -6.39
C VAL A 171 25.53 5.01 -5.83
N LEU A 172 25.62 5.64 -4.65
CA LEU A 172 24.50 6.34 -4.03
C LEU A 172 24.04 7.54 -4.86
N TYR A 173 25.00 8.32 -5.39
CA TYR A 173 24.71 9.47 -6.23
C TYR A 173 24.07 9.08 -7.58
N ILE A 174 24.57 8.02 -8.22
CA ILE A 174 23.99 7.46 -9.44
C ILE A 174 22.57 6.97 -9.16
N ARG A 175 22.34 6.29 -8.02
CA ARG A 175 21.00 5.85 -7.60
C ARG A 175 20.05 7.02 -7.37
N LEU A 176 20.50 8.09 -6.74
CA LEU A 176 19.67 9.29 -6.51
C LEU A 176 19.38 10.05 -7.81
N ALA A 177 20.37 10.20 -8.70
CA ALA A 177 20.17 10.79 -10.02
C ALA A 177 19.19 9.95 -10.87
N PHE A 178 19.31 8.63 -10.77
CA PHE A 178 18.42 7.67 -11.40
C PHE A 178 16.98 7.75 -10.87
N ASP A 179 16.82 7.85 -9.55
CA ASP A 179 15.51 7.98 -8.91
C ASP A 179 14.81 9.27 -9.37
N ARG A 180 15.56 10.37 -9.57
CA ARG A 180 15.03 11.62 -10.14
C ARG A 180 14.63 11.50 -11.61
N ILE A 181 15.47 10.87 -12.44
CA ILE A 181 15.18 10.68 -13.87
C ILE A 181 13.95 9.78 -14.05
N SER A 182 13.85 8.69 -13.28
CA SER A 182 12.73 7.76 -13.33
C SER A 182 11.40 8.39 -12.91
N ALA A 183 11.43 9.41 -12.05
CA ALA A 183 10.28 10.22 -11.67
C ALA A 183 9.84 11.19 -12.79
N GLY A 184 10.80 11.79 -13.53
CA GLY A 184 10.50 12.72 -14.63
C GLY A 184 9.88 12.08 -15.88
N PHE A 185 10.19 10.80 -16.16
CA PHE A 185 9.59 10.08 -17.30
C PHE A 185 8.10 9.69 -17.09
N SER A 186 7.58 9.80 -15.86
CA SER A 186 6.18 9.49 -15.56
C SER A 186 5.20 10.57 -16.00
N GLU A 187 5.62 11.83 -16.13
CA GLU A 187 4.71 12.92 -16.55
C GLU A 187 4.23 12.79 -18.00
N VAL A 188 5.02 12.17 -18.88
CA VAL A 188 4.73 12.13 -20.34
C VAL A 188 3.77 10.99 -20.73
N LYS A 189 3.59 9.96 -19.88
CA LYS A 189 2.70 8.82 -20.16
C LYS A 189 1.23 9.02 -19.77
N ASN A 190 0.93 10.06 -19.00
CA ASN A 190 -0.35 10.25 -18.33
C ASN A 190 -1.55 10.61 -19.24
N ASN A 191 -1.34 10.95 -20.52
CA ASN A 191 -2.42 11.46 -21.38
C ASN A 191 -3.30 10.39 -22.07
N HIS A 192 -2.85 9.12 -22.16
CA HIS A 192 -3.69 8.02 -22.66
C HIS A 192 -4.11 7.01 -21.57
N GLU A 193 -3.49 7.07 -20.39
CA GLU A 193 -3.79 6.18 -19.26
C GLU A 193 -4.99 6.68 -18.42
N GLY A 194 -5.39 7.95 -18.60
CA GLY A 194 -6.47 8.61 -17.84
C GLY A 194 -7.85 8.01 -18.06
N ASP A 195 -8.25 7.73 -19.31
CA ASP A 195 -9.59 7.23 -19.63
C ASP A 195 -9.81 5.79 -19.13
N CYS A 196 -8.80 4.93 -19.29
CA CYS A 196 -8.81 3.57 -18.77
C CYS A 196 -8.84 3.58 -17.23
N LEU A 197 -8.06 4.46 -16.59
CA LEU A 197 -8.03 4.57 -15.15
C LEU A 197 -9.36 5.05 -14.55
N HIS A 198 -10.02 6.02 -15.20
CA HIS A 198 -11.33 6.50 -14.77
C HIS A 198 -12.35 5.35 -14.80
N SER A 199 -12.38 4.58 -15.89
CA SER A 199 -13.29 3.43 -16.01
C SER A 199 -13.07 2.37 -14.94
N LEU A 200 -11.81 2.02 -14.63
CA LEU A 200 -11.49 1.05 -13.58
C LEU A 200 -11.89 1.57 -12.19
N ARG A 201 -11.68 2.87 -11.93
CA ARG A 201 -12.08 3.49 -10.67
C ARG A 201 -13.61 3.46 -10.50
N ASP A 202 -14.36 3.74 -11.55
CA ASP A 202 -15.84 3.69 -11.50
C ASP A 202 -16.35 2.27 -11.19
N ILE A 203 -15.72 1.25 -11.79
CA ILE A 203 -16.01 -0.16 -11.50
C ILE A 203 -15.74 -0.45 -10.02
N ALA A 204 -14.58 -0.04 -9.50
CA ALA A 204 -14.18 -0.27 -8.12
C ALA A 204 -15.13 0.43 -7.14
N SER A 205 -15.44 1.71 -7.37
CA SER A 205 -16.36 2.50 -6.55
C SER A 205 -17.76 1.91 -6.52
N LYS A 206 -18.25 1.39 -7.65
CA LYS A 206 -19.53 0.70 -7.71
C LYS A 206 -19.51 -0.61 -6.94
N TYR A 207 -18.43 -1.39 -7.07
CA TYR A 207 -18.29 -2.67 -6.39
C TYR A 207 -18.23 -2.51 -4.86
N TYR A 208 -17.45 -1.54 -4.38
CA TYR A 208 -17.26 -1.26 -2.95
C TYR A 208 -18.19 -0.17 -2.40
N LYS A 209 -19.31 0.13 -3.08
CA LYS A 209 -20.23 1.20 -2.69
C LYS A 209 -20.64 1.09 -1.22
N TYR A 210 -20.95 -0.11 -0.74
CA TYR A 210 -21.34 -0.34 0.65
C TYR A 210 -20.21 -0.02 1.63
N ASP A 211 -18.98 -0.49 1.36
CA ASP A 211 -17.83 -0.17 2.21
C ASP A 211 -17.54 1.33 2.24
N ILE A 212 -17.61 2.00 1.08
CA ILE A 212 -17.41 3.43 0.94
C ILE A 212 -18.43 4.21 1.79
N GLU A 213 -19.72 3.85 1.69
CA GLU A 213 -20.78 4.48 2.49
C GLU A 213 -20.58 4.25 3.99
N ARG A 214 -20.12 3.06 4.39
CA ARG A 214 -19.94 2.73 5.81
C ARG A 214 -18.68 3.34 6.41
N LEU A 215 -17.66 3.58 5.59
CA LEU A 215 -16.36 4.11 6.00
C LEU A 215 -16.18 5.59 5.74
N SER A 216 -17.22 6.31 5.29
CA SER A 216 -17.13 7.73 4.89
C SER A 216 -16.48 8.63 5.93
N ASP A 217 -16.71 8.35 7.20
CA ASP A 217 -16.17 9.15 8.30
C ASP A 217 -14.65 8.92 8.49
N TYR A 218 -14.12 7.80 7.99
CA TYR A 218 -12.72 7.37 8.11
C TYR A 218 -11.92 7.55 6.81
N MET A 219 -12.51 8.11 5.76
CA MET A 219 -11.85 8.41 4.47
C MET A 219 -11.68 9.91 4.28
#